data_AF-A0A1Q5UF00-F1
#
_entry.id   AF-A0A1Q5UF00-F1
#
_cell.length_a   1.000
_cell.length_b   1.000
_cell.length_c   1.000
_cell.angle_alpha   90.00
_cell.angle_beta   90.00
_cell.angle_gamma   90.00
#
_symmetry.space_group_name_H-M   'P 1'
#
loop_
_entity.id
_entity.type
_entity.pdbx_description
1 polymer ?
#
loop_
_entity_poly.entity_id
_entity_poly.type
_entity_poly.pdbx_seq_one_letter_code
_entity_poly.pdbx_strand_id
1 'polypeptide(L)'
;LGQALRFLVTTHAELITDVDGWVRPPTPNQRVFEIFGSYAYRTGMSYLDGNMNLLKKQIFLGHQIIGDKLWRDNIKLVNAGDIKGAKVIMGKLQQTVGIFNYLNYGELRPYMDAAWAQVAKGMEYADKHMPELKGILAIWKEFEPAFYSNMVKVAQDNFLSRISQIAAKYPLGGSVSNDAVTKMIYEYEQLKKAVDQIAFKL
;
A
#
# COMPACT_ATOMS: atom_id res chain seq x y z
N LEU A 1 -28.28 48.62 1.38
CA LEU A 1 -27.25 48.26 2.38
C LEU A 1 -27.61 46.89 2.93
N GLY A 2 -27.03 45.77 2.52
CA GLY A 2 -25.74 45.58 1.89
C GLY A 2 -25.07 44.41 2.60
N GLN A 3 -24.93 43.30 1.89
CA GLN A 3 -23.80 42.36 1.97
C GLN A 3 -23.23 42.03 3.37
N ALA A 4 -23.64 40.89 3.91
CA ALA A 4 -22.75 40.03 4.69
C ALA A 4 -23.06 38.53 4.48
N LEU A 5 -23.65 38.21 3.31
CA LEU A 5 -23.74 36.87 2.75
C LEU A 5 -22.75 36.84 1.59
N ARG A 6 -21.72 35.98 1.71
CA ARG A 6 -20.50 35.83 0.89
C ARG A 6 -19.31 36.61 1.44
N PHE A 7 -18.42 35.94 2.17
CA PHE A 7 -16.97 36.10 1.98
C PHE A 7 -16.23 34.89 2.61
N LEU A 8 -15.64 34.08 1.72
CA LEU A 8 -14.42 33.27 1.87
C LEU A 8 -14.40 32.04 2.80
N VAL A 9 -14.93 30.95 2.27
CA VAL A 9 -14.27 29.63 2.37
C VAL A 9 -12.96 29.70 1.58
N THR A 10 -11.89 30.17 2.19
CA THR A 10 -10.51 30.03 1.69
C THR A 10 -9.53 29.95 2.86
N THR A 11 -9.63 28.90 3.67
CA THR A 11 -8.43 28.43 4.38
C THR A 11 -7.61 27.64 3.37
N HIS A 12 -6.57 28.30 2.88
CA HIS A 12 -5.52 27.69 2.08
C HIS A 12 -4.99 26.50 2.87
N ALA A 13 -5.26 25.28 2.42
CA ALA A 13 -4.52 24.12 2.89
C ALA A 13 -3.07 24.35 2.46
N GLU A 14 -2.24 24.83 3.37
CA GLU A 14 -0.80 24.98 3.12
C GLU A 14 -0.25 23.60 2.75
N LEU A 15 0.22 23.48 1.51
CA LEU A 15 0.95 22.31 1.05
C LEU A 15 2.26 22.23 1.85
N ILE A 16 2.30 21.35 2.84
CA ILE A 16 3.54 21.02 3.55
C ILE A 16 4.38 20.13 2.62
N THR A 17 5.49 20.65 2.10
CA THR A 17 6.46 19.93 1.25
C THR A 17 7.87 20.08 1.83
N ASP A 18 8.71 19.05 1.72
CA ASP A 18 10.11 19.07 2.19
C ASP A 18 11.11 19.36 1.05
N VAL A 19 10.64 20.00 -0.03
CA VAL A 19 11.51 20.48 -1.11
C VAL A 19 11.96 21.90 -0.83
N ASP A 20 13.21 22.19 -1.18
CA ASP A 20 13.77 23.54 -1.20
C ASP A 20 13.02 24.39 -2.24
N GLY A 21 11.89 24.99 -1.84
CA GLY A 21 11.16 25.99 -2.59
C GLY A 21 9.77 25.59 -3.12
N TRP A 22 8.93 26.62 -3.30
CA TRP A 22 7.54 26.59 -3.82
C TRP A 22 7.41 26.25 -5.31
N VAL A 23 8.43 25.62 -5.91
CA VAL A 23 8.51 25.40 -7.35
C VAL A 23 7.98 24.01 -7.70
N ARG A 24 7.08 23.93 -8.69
CA ARG A 24 6.61 22.66 -9.28
C ARG A 24 7.79 21.73 -9.53
N PRO A 25 7.69 20.42 -9.24
CA PRO A 25 8.78 19.48 -9.51
C PRO A 25 9.23 19.62 -10.98
N PRO A 26 10.51 19.97 -11.21
CA PRO A 26 10.98 20.40 -12.53
C PRO A 26 11.07 19.25 -13.53
N THR A 27 11.09 18.00 -13.06
CA THR A 27 11.28 16.82 -13.92
C THR A 27 10.09 15.86 -13.84
N PRO A 28 9.69 15.21 -14.95
CA PRO A 28 8.68 14.15 -14.95
C PRO A 28 8.98 13.03 -13.94
N ASN A 29 10.25 12.66 -13.78
CA ASN A 29 10.71 11.65 -12.81
C ASN A 29 10.33 12.00 -11.36
N GLN A 30 10.51 13.26 -10.96
CA GLN A 30 10.14 13.70 -9.61
C GLN A 30 8.62 13.71 -9.38
N ARG A 31 7.81 13.97 -10.43
CA ARG A 31 6.34 13.86 -10.36
C ARG A 31 5.86 12.42 -10.27
N VAL A 32 6.55 11.50 -10.94
CA VAL A 32 6.29 10.06 -10.84
C VAL A 32 6.57 9.58 -9.40
N PHE A 33 7.70 9.99 -8.82
CA PHE A 33 8.04 9.63 -7.43
C PHE A 33 7.17 10.33 -6.38
N GLU A 34 6.66 11.54 -6.63
CA GLU A 34 5.66 12.23 -5.80
C GLU A 34 4.39 11.39 -5.62
N ILE A 35 3.96 10.68 -6.66
CA ILE A 35 2.68 9.97 -6.67
C ILE A 35 2.82 8.52 -6.19
N PHE A 36 4.00 7.92 -6.38
CA PHE A 36 4.33 6.60 -5.80
C PHE A 36 4.70 6.65 -4.30
N GLY A 37 4.82 7.84 -3.71
CA GLY A 37 5.06 8.02 -2.26
C GLY A 37 6.53 8.24 -1.87
N SER A 38 7.22 9.15 -2.55
CA SER A 38 8.54 9.66 -2.14
C SER A 38 8.47 10.58 -0.92
N TYR A 39 9.48 10.49 -0.05
CA TYR A 39 9.64 11.27 1.19
C TYR A 39 9.49 12.79 0.99
N ALA A 40 9.78 13.33 -0.20
CA ALA A 40 9.84 14.77 -0.46
C ALA A 40 8.48 15.46 -0.78
N TYR A 41 7.39 14.74 -1.02
CA TYR A 41 6.12 15.33 -1.48
C TYR A 41 4.87 14.65 -0.87
N ARG A 42 4.10 15.42 -0.08
CA ARG A 42 3.12 14.89 0.89
C ARG A 42 1.65 14.84 0.44
N THR A 43 1.31 15.37 -0.73
CA THR A 43 -0.09 15.48 -1.21
C THR A 43 -0.71 14.17 -1.68
N GLY A 44 0.11 13.23 -2.17
CA GLY A 44 -0.29 11.84 -2.43
C GLY A 44 0.05 10.88 -1.28
N MET A 45 0.53 11.39 -0.13
CA MET A 45 0.94 10.51 0.95
C MET A 45 -0.26 9.88 1.65
N SER A 46 -0.31 8.57 1.47
CA SER A 46 -0.96 7.67 2.38
C SER A 46 -0.24 7.75 3.75
N TYR A 47 -0.79 8.46 4.74
CA TYR A 47 -0.38 8.41 6.16
C TYR A 47 -0.65 7.01 6.73
N LEU A 48 0.25 6.11 6.45
CA LEU A 48 0.31 4.80 7.07
C LEU A 48 1.21 4.88 8.31
N ASP A 49 0.85 4.14 9.36
CA ASP A 49 1.79 3.84 10.45
C ASP A 49 3.13 3.38 9.86
N GLY A 50 4.25 3.76 10.47
CA GLY A 50 5.59 3.52 9.91
C GLY A 50 5.83 2.07 9.50
N ASN A 51 5.24 1.11 10.22
CA ASN A 51 5.30 -0.31 9.89
C ASN A 51 4.49 -0.69 8.65
N MET A 52 3.32 -0.07 8.46
CA MET A 52 2.49 -0.25 7.27
C MET A 52 3.11 0.42 6.04
N ASN A 53 3.76 1.58 6.21
CA ASN A 53 4.46 2.24 5.11
C ASN A 53 5.68 1.43 4.65
N LEU A 54 6.46 0.87 5.59
CA LEU A 54 7.54 -0.06 5.26
C LEU A 54 7.01 -1.28 4.53
N LEU A 55 5.88 -1.85 4.97
CA LEU A 55 5.29 -3.01 4.33
C LEU A 55 4.74 -2.68 2.93
N LYS A 56 4.12 -1.52 2.75
CA LYS A 56 3.73 -0.97 1.45
C LYS A 56 4.93 -0.92 0.52
N LYS A 57 6.06 -0.36 0.97
CA LYS A 57 7.31 -0.35 0.18
C LYS A 57 7.73 -1.76 -0.24
N GLN A 58 7.69 -2.74 0.67
CA GLN A 58 8.05 -4.13 0.32
C GLN A 58 7.14 -4.70 -0.78
N ILE A 59 5.83 -4.47 -0.68
CA ILE A 59 4.85 -4.90 -1.71
C ILE A 59 5.15 -4.21 -3.06
N PHE A 60 5.41 -2.91 -3.04
CA PHE A 60 5.73 -2.13 -4.25
C PHE A 60 7.05 -2.57 -4.91
N LEU A 61 7.99 -3.12 -4.14
CA LEU A 61 9.23 -3.70 -4.64
C LEU A 61 9.12 -5.19 -5.01
N GLY A 62 7.93 -5.80 -4.88
CA GLY A 62 7.73 -7.22 -5.16
C GLY A 62 8.32 -8.16 -4.10
N HIS A 63 8.68 -7.66 -2.93
CA HIS A 63 9.28 -8.44 -1.85
C HIS A 63 8.24 -9.16 -1.00
N GLN A 64 8.69 -10.16 -0.23
CA GLN A 64 7.84 -10.87 0.72
C GLN A 64 7.36 -9.97 1.87
N ILE A 65 6.07 -10.10 2.22
CA ILE A 65 5.42 -9.40 3.35
C ILE A 65 6.07 -9.79 4.70
N ILE A 66 6.46 -11.06 4.83
CA ILE A 66 7.18 -11.62 5.97
C ILE A 66 8.35 -12.42 5.40
N GLY A 67 9.59 -11.94 5.63
CA GLY A 67 10.79 -12.65 5.20
C GLY A 67 10.95 -13.99 5.93
N ASP A 68 11.55 -14.97 5.26
CA ASP A 68 11.60 -16.36 5.76
C ASP A 68 12.27 -16.53 7.11
N LYS A 69 13.31 -15.72 7.43
CA LYS A 69 13.94 -15.75 8.75
C LYS A 69 12.95 -15.33 9.83
N LEU A 70 12.30 -14.18 9.64
CA LEU A 70 11.32 -13.65 10.58
C LEU A 70 10.14 -14.62 10.75
N TRP A 71 9.70 -15.23 9.64
CA TRP A 71 8.68 -16.26 9.66
C TRP A 71 9.08 -17.45 10.55
N ARG A 72 10.24 -18.06 10.30
CA ARG A 72 10.70 -19.22 11.07
C ARG A 72 10.89 -18.91 12.55
N ASP A 73 11.46 -17.74 12.86
CA ASP A 73 11.71 -17.33 14.24
C ASP A 73 10.40 -17.15 15.01
N ASN A 74 9.39 -16.52 14.42
CA ASN A 74 8.09 -16.33 15.07
C ASN A 74 7.27 -17.62 15.16
N ILE A 75 7.37 -18.52 14.18
CA ILE A 75 6.74 -19.85 14.25
C ILE A 75 7.33 -20.69 15.40
N LYS A 76 8.63 -20.57 15.69
CA LYS A 76 9.23 -21.21 16.87
C LYS A 76 8.65 -20.66 18.17
N LEU A 77 8.48 -19.34 18.27
CA LEU A 77 7.84 -18.70 19.42
C LEU A 77 6.40 -19.18 19.62
N VAL A 78 5.62 -19.26 18.54
CA VAL A 78 4.26 -19.79 18.60
C VAL A 78 4.23 -21.24 19.10
N ASN A 79 5.12 -22.09 18.58
CA ASN A 79 5.23 -23.48 19.04
C ASN A 79 5.61 -23.59 20.53
N ALA A 80 6.36 -22.62 21.05
CA ALA A 80 6.70 -22.54 22.47
C ALA A 80 5.59 -21.94 23.34
N GLY A 81 4.45 -21.54 22.76
CA GLY A 81 3.33 -20.91 23.46
C GLY A 81 3.48 -19.39 23.63
N ASP A 82 4.50 -18.76 23.05
CA ASP A 82 4.66 -17.31 23.11
C ASP A 82 3.77 -16.61 22.08
N ILE A 83 2.73 -15.95 22.60
CA ILE A 83 1.75 -15.19 21.84
C ILE A 83 2.36 -14.04 21.01
N LYS A 84 3.56 -13.56 21.35
CA LYS A 84 4.25 -12.52 20.57
C LYS A 84 4.53 -13.00 19.15
N GLY A 85 4.89 -14.28 18.97
CA GLY A 85 5.11 -14.86 17.65
C GLY A 85 3.86 -14.78 16.77
N ALA A 86 2.70 -15.14 17.35
CA ALA A 86 1.42 -15.10 16.65
C ALA A 86 1.04 -13.65 16.28
N LYS A 87 1.19 -12.70 17.23
CA LYS A 87 0.90 -11.28 17.00
C LYS A 87 1.75 -10.68 15.87
N VAL A 88 3.02 -11.02 15.78
CA VAL A 88 3.90 -10.51 14.71
C VAL A 88 3.46 -11.03 13.35
N ILE A 89 3.17 -12.33 13.24
CA ILE A 89 2.76 -12.95 11.97
C ILE A 89 1.38 -12.41 11.55
N MET A 90 0.39 -12.46 12.43
CA MET A 90 -0.98 -12.01 12.14
C MET A 90 -1.03 -10.51 11.89
N GLY A 91 -0.27 -9.71 12.66
CA GLY A 91 -0.16 -8.28 12.46
C GLY A 91 0.34 -7.91 11.06
N LYS A 92 1.34 -8.63 10.52
CA LYS A 92 1.84 -8.38 9.15
C LYS A 92 0.82 -8.73 8.07
N LEU A 93 0.08 -9.84 8.24
CA LEU A 93 -0.99 -10.21 7.33
C LEU A 93 -2.15 -9.20 7.38
N GLN A 94 -2.57 -8.79 8.58
CA GLN A 94 -3.59 -7.75 8.77
C GLN A 94 -3.15 -6.40 8.17
N GLN A 95 -1.90 -6.00 8.38
CA GLN A 95 -1.33 -4.78 7.79
C GLN A 95 -1.36 -4.82 6.26
N THR A 96 -1.19 -5.99 5.65
CA THR A 96 -1.30 -6.15 4.18
C THR A 96 -2.69 -5.77 3.70
N VAL A 97 -3.74 -6.34 4.32
CA VAL A 97 -5.14 -5.98 4.02
C VAL A 97 -5.38 -4.50 4.28
N GLY A 98 -4.89 -3.99 5.42
CA GLY A 98 -5.02 -2.58 5.81
C GLY A 98 -4.43 -1.60 4.80
N ILE A 99 -3.33 -1.94 4.12
CA ILE A 99 -2.73 -1.11 3.08
C ILE A 99 -3.71 -0.91 1.92
N PHE A 100 -4.30 -1.98 1.40
CA PHE A 100 -5.23 -1.88 0.26
C PHE A 100 -6.55 -1.23 0.65
N ASN A 101 -7.07 -1.50 1.85
CA ASN A 101 -8.23 -0.78 2.38
C ASN A 101 -7.96 0.72 2.49
N TYR A 102 -6.76 1.11 2.91
CA TYR A 102 -6.38 2.50 3.01
C TYR A 102 -6.20 3.16 1.63
N LEU A 103 -5.56 2.48 0.67
CA LEU A 103 -5.42 2.97 -0.70
C LEU A 103 -6.77 3.12 -1.42
N ASN A 104 -7.79 2.37 -1.00
CA ASN A 104 -9.15 2.47 -1.49
C ASN A 104 -10.08 3.29 -0.58
N TYR A 105 -9.53 3.99 0.43
CA TYR A 105 -10.33 4.79 1.34
C TYR A 105 -11.04 5.91 0.58
N GLY A 106 -12.35 6.07 0.79
CA GLY A 106 -13.21 6.88 -0.07
C GLY A 106 -12.77 8.34 -0.19
N GLU A 107 -12.21 8.89 0.87
CA GLU A 107 -11.75 10.26 0.95
C GLU A 107 -10.32 10.42 0.40
N LEU A 108 -9.49 9.38 0.45
CA LEU A 108 -8.14 9.41 -0.13
C LEU A 108 -8.17 9.18 -1.64
N ARG A 109 -9.10 8.34 -2.10
CA ARG A 109 -9.09 7.82 -3.46
C ARG A 109 -9.18 8.90 -4.55
N PRO A 110 -10.04 9.93 -4.44
CA PRO A 110 -10.08 11.00 -5.44
C PRO A 110 -8.77 11.76 -5.60
N TYR A 111 -7.99 11.90 -4.51
CA TYR A 111 -6.68 12.55 -4.57
C TYR A 111 -5.64 11.67 -5.28
N MET A 112 -5.69 10.35 -5.06
CA MET A 112 -4.85 9.40 -5.80
C MET A 112 -5.20 9.37 -7.29
N ASP A 113 -6.49 9.34 -7.64
CA ASP A 113 -6.93 9.38 -9.05
C ASP A 113 -6.51 10.70 -9.73
N ALA A 114 -6.63 11.82 -9.02
CA ALA A 114 -6.17 13.12 -9.51
C ALA A 114 -4.66 13.15 -9.74
N ALA A 115 -3.89 12.56 -8.82
CA ALA A 115 -2.44 12.39 -8.96
C ALA A 115 -2.09 11.54 -10.20
N TRP A 116 -2.67 10.35 -10.35
CA TRP A 116 -2.43 9.50 -11.52
C TRP A 116 -2.76 10.21 -12.84
N ALA A 117 -3.87 10.94 -12.88
CA ALA A 117 -4.25 11.75 -14.03
C ALA A 117 -3.21 12.86 -14.34
N GLN A 118 -2.57 13.44 -13.32
CA GLN A 118 -1.50 14.43 -13.53
C GLN A 118 -0.23 13.81 -14.10
N VAL A 119 0.14 12.58 -13.72
CA VAL A 119 1.27 11.87 -14.33
C VAL A 119 0.98 11.57 -15.78
N ALA A 120 -0.21 11.05 -16.10
CA ALA A 120 -0.60 10.79 -17.48
C ALA A 120 -0.53 12.05 -18.36
N LYS A 121 -0.98 13.21 -17.85
CA LYS A 121 -0.81 14.51 -18.52
C LYS A 121 0.66 14.92 -18.69
N GLY A 122 1.50 14.63 -17.69
CA GLY A 122 2.95 14.84 -17.79
C GLY A 122 3.57 13.99 -18.90
N MET A 123 3.18 12.72 -19.00
CA MET A 123 3.62 11.80 -20.06
C MET A 123 3.12 12.24 -21.43
N GLU A 124 1.88 12.71 -21.54
CA GLU A 124 1.34 13.27 -22.78
C GLU A 124 2.13 14.50 -23.25
N TYR A 125 2.45 15.41 -22.33
CA TYR A 125 3.25 16.58 -22.65
C TYR A 125 4.65 16.17 -23.13
N ALA A 126 5.31 15.25 -22.43
CA ALA A 126 6.62 14.73 -22.80
C ALA A 126 6.59 14.07 -24.19
N ASP A 127 5.60 13.20 -24.45
CA ASP A 127 5.42 12.53 -25.75
C ASP A 127 5.28 13.50 -26.93
N LYS A 128 4.64 14.64 -26.69
CA LYS A 128 4.36 15.65 -27.72
C LYS A 128 5.54 16.59 -27.96
N HIS A 129 6.30 16.92 -26.92
CA HIS A 129 7.26 18.04 -26.97
C HIS A 129 8.72 17.63 -26.82
N MET A 130 9.01 16.38 -26.42
CA MET A 130 10.36 15.87 -26.23
C MET A 130 10.61 14.71 -27.21
N PRO A 131 11.32 14.93 -28.34
CA PRO A 131 11.53 13.90 -29.36
C PRO A 131 12.11 12.59 -28.81
N GLU A 132 13.00 12.67 -27.82
CA GLU A 132 13.63 11.54 -27.16
C GLU A 132 12.69 10.71 -26.27
N LEU A 133 11.53 11.24 -25.91
CA LEU A 133 10.50 10.55 -25.12
C LEU A 133 9.28 10.17 -25.95
N LYS A 134 9.41 10.13 -27.28
CA LYS A 134 8.29 9.75 -28.15
C LYS A 134 7.84 8.31 -27.85
N GLY A 135 6.53 8.13 -27.64
CA GLY A 135 5.91 6.87 -27.26
C GLY A 135 5.70 6.69 -25.75
N ILE A 136 6.22 7.59 -24.89
CA ILE A 136 6.18 7.40 -23.43
C ILE A 136 4.76 7.32 -22.87
N LEU A 137 3.80 8.05 -23.47
CA LEU A 137 2.40 7.98 -23.02
C LEU A 137 1.78 6.59 -23.30
N ALA A 138 2.09 5.97 -24.43
CA ALA A 138 1.62 4.63 -24.76
C ALA A 138 2.22 3.60 -23.80
N ILE A 139 3.54 3.68 -23.59
CA ILE A 139 4.25 2.84 -22.61
C ILE A 139 3.64 3.00 -21.21
N TRP A 140 3.36 4.23 -20.78
CA TRP A 140 2.74 4.49 -19.47
C TRP A 140 1.36 3.83 -19.34
N LYS A 141 0.50 3.95 -20.37
CA LYS A 141 -0.84 3.37 -20.37
C LYS A 141 -0.83 1.84 -20.32
N GLU A 142 0.21 1.20 -20.85
CA GLU A 142 0.41 -0.24 -20.72
C GLU A 142 1.00 -0.60 -19.35
N PHE A 143 2.01 0.15 -18.90
CA PHE A 143 2.75 -0.10 -17.67
C PHE A 143 1.89 0.08 -16.42
N GLU A 144 1.16 1.19 -16.28
CA GLU A 144 0.51 1.56 -15.03
C GLU A 144 -0.53 0.52 -14.55
N PRO A 145 -1.49 0.06 -15.39
CA PRO A 145 -2.42 -0.99 -14.98
C PRO A 145 -1.72 -2.31 -14.70
N ALA A 146 -0.70 -2.67 -15.50
CA ALA A 146 0.07 -3.90 -15.31
C ALA A 146 0.86 -3.88 -14.00
N PHE A 147 1.44 -2.74 -13.65
CA PHE A 147 2.16 -2.51 -12.40
C PHE A 147 1.26 -2.72 -11.19
N TYR A 148 0.10 -2.04 -11.15
CA TYR A 148 -0.85 -2.20 -10.03
C TYR A 148 -1.43 -3.61 -9.94
N SER A 149 -1.74 -4.24 -11.08
CA SER A 149 -2.17 -5.64 -11.14
C SER A 149 -1.12 -6.59 -10.57
N ASN A 150 0.16 -6.40 -10.96
CA ASN A 150 1.26 -7.20 -10.42
C ASN A 150 1.42 -7.02 -8.91
N MET A 151 1.25 -5.82 -8.38
CA MET A 151 1.35 -5.58 -6.94
C MET A 151 0.23 -6.25 -6.15
N VAL A 152 -1.00 -6.20 -6.66
CA VAL A 152 -2.13 -6.95 -6.08
C VAL A 152 -1.82 -8.43 -6.08
N LYS A 153 -1.39 -8.97 -7.23
CA LYS A 153 -1.02 -10.37 -7.37
C LYS A 153 0.06 -10.79 -6.38
N VAL A 154 1.17 -10.05 -6.31
CA VAL A 154 2.27 -10.34 -5.38
C VAL A 154 1.78 -10.32 -3.92
N ALA A 155 0.96 -9.33 -3.55
CA ALA A 155 0.42 -9.25 -2.19
C ALA A 155 -0.51 -10.44 -1.89
N GLN A 156 -1.42 -10.79 -2.80
CA GLN A 156 -2.32 -11.93 -2.65
C GLN A 156 -1.54 -13.25 -2.58
N ASP A 157 -0.60 -13.49 -3.48
CA ASP A 157 0.22 -14.71 -3.53
C ASP A 157 1.02 -14.89 -2.22
N ASN A 158 1.67 -13.83 -1.74
CA ASN A 158 2.42 -13.88 -0.48
C ASN A 158 1.49 -14.11 0.72
N PHE A 159 0.36 -13.42 0.77
CA PHE A 159 -0.64 -13.55 1.83
C PHE A 159 -1.20 -14.97 1.90
N LEU A 160 -1.66 -15.51 0.76
CA LEU A 160 -2.22 -16.85 0.63
C LEU A 160 -1.18 -17.94 0.90
N SER A 161 0.08 -17.72 0.47
CA SER A 161 1.19 -18.64 0.77
C SER A 161 1.42 -18.77 2.27
N ARG A 162 1.44 -17.65 3.01
CA ARG A 162 1.61 -17.67 4.48
C ARG A 162 0.40 -18.28 5.19
N ILE A 163 -0.83 -17.98 4.76
CA ILE A 163 -2.03 -18.63 5.29
C ILE A 163 -1.99 -20.15 5.07
N SER A 164 -1.65 -20.59 3.86
CA SER A 164 -1.53 -22.02 3.53
C SER A 164 -0.48 -22.72 4.40
N GLN A 165 0.65 -22.06 4.67
CA GLN A 165 1.68 -22.59 5.57
C GLN A 165 1.20 -22.74 7.02
N ILE A 166 0.36 -21.81 7.52
CA ILE A 166 -0.25 -21.93 8.85
C ILE A 166 -1.24 -23.09 8.89
N ALA A 167 -2.14 -23.16 7.91
CA ALA A 167 -3.14 -24.23 7.83
C ALA A 167 -2.50 -25.63 7.72
N ALA A 168 -1.43 -25.76 6.94
CA ALA A 168 -0.68 -27.01 6.82
C ALA A 168 0.04 -27.40 8.13
N LYS A 169 0.51 -26.41 8.89
CA LYS A 169 1.26 -26.65 10.13
C LYS A 169 0.37 -26.90 11.34
N TYR A 170 -0.80 -26.27 11.39
CA TYR A 170 -1.74 -26.35 12.49
C TYR A 170 -3.14 -26.70 11.97
N PRO A 171 -3.40 -27.97 11.64
CA PRO A 171 -4.72 -28.39 11.17
C PRO A 171 -5.78 -28.15 12.26
N LEU A 172 -7.00 -27.81 11.83
CA LEU A 172 -8.14 -27.56 12.71
C LEU A 172 -8.34 -28.74 13.68
N GLY A 173 -8.33 -28.45 14.99
CA GLY A 173 -8.49 -29.44 16.06
C GLY A 173 -7.19 -29.95 16.70
N GLY A 174 -6.00 -29.55 16.23
CA GLY A 174 -4.73 -30.16 16.63
C GLY A 174 -3.98 -29.60 17.85
N SER A 175 -4.36 -28.45 18.44
CA SER A 175 -3.56 -27.84 19.52
C SER A 175 -4.37 -26.97 20.49
N VAL A 176 -5.34 -27.58 21.15
CA VAL A 176 -6.21 -26.88 22.13
C VAL A 176 -5.45 -26.45 23.40
N SER A 177 -4.22 -26.94 23.62
CA SER A 177 -3.39 -26.64 24.79
C SER A 177 -2.38 -25.49 24.60
N ASN A 178 -2.26 -24.93 23.40
CA ASN A 178 -1.36 -23.81 23.12
C ASN A 178 -2.18 -22.57 22.69
N ASP A 179 -2.27 -21.59 23.59
CA ASP A 179 -3.03 -20.36 23.38
C ASP A 179 -2.53 -19.54 22.19
N ALA A 180 -1.21 -19.53 21.93
CA ALA A 180 -0.63 -18.81 20.80
C ALA A 180 -1.03 -19.45 19.47
N VAL A 181 -1.04 -20.78 19.39
CA VAL A 181 -1.52 -21.53 18.22
C VAL A 181 -3.02 -21.32 18.03
N THR A 182 -3.81 -21.44 19.10
CA THR A 182 -5.28 -21.27 19.04
C THR A 182 -5.65 -19.87 18.55
N LYS A 183 -5.00 -18.83 19.08
CA LYS A 183 -5.23 -17.45 18.63
C LYS A 183 -4.83 -17.24 17.17
N MET A 184 -3.70 -17.79 16.75
CA MET A 184 -3.26 -17.72 15.36
C MET A 184 -4.22 -18.44 14.41
N ILE A 185 -4.78 -19.59 14.83
CA ILE A 185 -5.81 -20.32 14.07
C ILE A 185 -7.05 -19.44 13.86
N TYR A 186 -7.55 -18.86 14.95
CA TYR A 186 -8.72 -17.99 14.89
C TYR A 186 -8.50 -16.75 14.00
N GLU A 187 -7.37 -16.06 14.16
CA GLU A 187 -7.07 -14.84 13.40
C GLU A 187 -6.82 -15.14 11.91
N TYR A 188 -6.15 -16.25 11.56
CA TYR A 188 -5.97 -16.59 10.15
C TYR A 188 -7.31 -16.86 9.45
N GLU A 189 -8.27 -17.52 10.11
CA GLU A 189 -9.58 -17.83 9.51
C GLU A 189 -10.38 -16.55 9.22
N GLN A 190 -10.22 -15.50 10.04
CA GLN A 190 -10.82 -14.20 9.74
C GLN A 190 -10.10 -13.50 8.58
N LEU A 191 -8.76 -13.51 8.60
CA LEU A 191 -7.95 -12.85 7.57
C LEU A 191 -8.12 -13.49 6.19
N LYS A 192 -8.32 -14.81 6.11
CA LYS A 192 -8.59 -15.53 4.85
C LYS A 192 -9.79 -14.95 4.11
N LYS A 193 -10.84 -14.52 4.84
CA LYS A 193 -12.05 -13.91 4.26
C LYS A 193 -11.81 -12.49 3.71
N ALA A 194 -10.69 -11.87 4.07
CA ALA A 194 -10.34 -10.52 3.67
C ALA A 194 -9.40 -10.48 2.46
N VAL A 195 -9.07 -11.62 1.84
CA VAL A 195 -8.15 -11.65 0.68
C VAL A 195 -8.65 -10.81 -0.50
N ASP A 196 -9.96 -10.80 -0.74
CA ASP A 196 -10.57 -10.01 -1.82
C ASP A 196 -10.49 -8.49 -1.59
N GLN A 197 -10.14 -8.07 -0.36
CA GLN A 197 -9.89 -6.67 -0.03
C GLN A 197 -8.48 -6.22 -0.48
N ILE A 198 -7.58 -7.17 -0.79
CA ILE A 198 -6.27 -6.92 -1.41
C ILE A 198 -6.53 -6.69 -2.90
N ALA A 199 -6.94 -5.48 -3.25
CA ALA A 199 -7.23 -5.07 -4.62
C ALA A 199 -7.07 -3.55 -4.75
N PHE A 200 -6.82 -3.06 -5.97
CA PHE A 200 -7.12 -1.67 -6.30
C PHE A 200 -8.53 -1.61 -6.87
N LYS A 201 -9.40 -0.78 -6.30
CA LYS A 201 -10.72 -0.51 -6.88
C LYS A 201 -10.55 0.50 -8.00
N LEU A 202 -10.21 0.04 -9.20
CA LEU A 202 -10.05 0.90 -10.38
C LEU A 202 -11.40 1.39 -10.89
#